data_AF-A0A961B2Q7-F1
#
_entry.id   AF-A0A961B2Q7-F1
#
_cell.length_a   1.000
_cell.length_b   1.000
_cell.length_c   1.000
_cell.angle_alpha   90.00
_cell.angle_beta   90.00
_cell.angle_gamma   90.00
#
_symmetry.space_group_name_H-M   'P 1'
#
loop_
_entity.id
_entity.type
_entity.pdbx_description
1 polymer ?
#
loop_
_entity_poly.entity_id
_entity_poly.type
_entity_poly.pdbx_seq_one_letter_code
_entity_poly.pdbx_strand_id
1 'polypeptide(L)'
;MFDVREKPRMVERAFLIGVYFDRSDADEAESLLDELAELVGTLGIGIVGRACVFVRDRNTRYLTGTGKCDELIDRAKELDADCIVFDN
;
A
#
# COMPACT_ATOMS: atom_id res chain seq x y z
N MET A 1 1.80 17.94 3.61
CA MET A 1 1.12 18.13 4.90
C MET A 1 0.64 16.76 5.33
N PHE A 2 1.21 16.19 6.39
CA PHE A 2 0.76 14.91 6.92
C PHE A 2 -0.42 15.17 7.86
N ASP A 3 -1.55 14.50 7.63
CA ASP A 3 -2.68 14.54 8.57
C ASP A 3 -2.45 13.49 9.65
N VAL A 4 -1.89 13.91 10.78
CA VAL A 4 -1.66 13.05 11.94
C VAL A 4 -2.86 13.19 12.87
N ARG A 5 -3.72 12.18 12.90
CA ARG A 5 -4.85 12.13 13.82
C ARG A 5 -4.35 11.89 15.25
N GLU A 6 -4.69 12.75 16.21
CA GLU A 6 -4.37 12.53 17.62
C GLU A 6 -5.18 11.36 18.19
N LYS A 7 -4.48 10.32 18.70
CA LYS A 7 -5.01 9.01 19.17
C LYS A 7 -5.49 8.08 18.05
N PRO A 8 -4.63 7.71 17.08
CA PRO A 8 -4.97 6.62 16.18
C PRO A 8 -5.09 5.33 17.01
N ARG A 9 -6.08 4.49 16.70
CA ARG A 9 -6.02 3.09 17.15
C ARG A 9 -4.67 2.54 16.72
N MET A 10 -4.03 1.73 17.57
CA MET A 10 -2.89 0.94 17.10
C MET A 10 -3.35 0.10 15.90
N VAL A 11 -2.57 0.17 14.84
CA VAL A 11 -2.73 -0.63 13.64
C VAL A 11 -2.00 -1.95 13.86
N GLU A 12 -2.69 -3.05 13.62
CA GLU A 12 -2.20 -4.40 13.88
C GLU A 12 -2.02 -5.21 12.59
N ARG A 13 -2.71 -4.83 11.50
CA ARG A 13 -2.82 -5.61 10.26
C ARG A 13 -2.70 -4.71 9.03
N ALA A 14 -1.51 -4.63 8.47
CA ALA A 14 -1.22 -3.81 7.29
C ALA A 14 -1.31 -4.60 5.97
N PHE A 15 -1.95 -3.97 4.97
CA PHE A 15 -1.83 -4.34 3.57
C PHE A 15 -0.87 -3.36 2.86
N LEU A 16 0.21 -3.87 2.28
CA LEU A 16 1.24 -3.03 1.64
C LEU A 16 1.01 -2.93 0.14
N ILE A 17 1.10 -1.72 -0.41
CA ILE A 17 0.88 -1.47 -1.83
C ILE A 17 2.02 -0.63 -2.40
N GLY A 18 2.80 -1.22 -3.30
CA GLY A 18 3.77 -0.49 -4.12
C GLY A 18 3.10 0.00 -5.41
N VAL A 19 3.32 1.25 -5.80
CA VAL A 19 2.77 1.82 -7.04
C VAL A 19 3.90 2.24 -7.95
N TYR A 20 3.86 1.79 -9.21
CA TYR A 20 4.88 2.12 -10.20
C TYR A 20 4.25 2.56 -11.53
N PHE A 21 4.98 3.40 -12.28
CA PHE A 21 4.46 4.11 -13.46
C PHE A 21 5.15 3.71 -14.76
N ASP A 22 6.37 3.15 -14.69
CA ASP A 22 7.02 2.47 -15.82
C ASP A 22 7.07 0.97 -15.56
N ARG A 23 6.80 0.17 -16.59
CA ARG A 23 6.88 -1.30 -16.49
C ARG A 23 8.31 -1.78 -16.24
N SER A 24 9.33 -0.99 -16.57
CA SER A 24 10.72 -1.30 -16.21
C SER A 24 10.95 -1.33 -14.70
N ASP A 25 10.14 -0.59 -13.95
CA ASP A 25 10.36 -0.36 -12.52
C ASP A 25 9.68 -1.42 -11.64
N ALA A 26 9.11 -2.46 -12.24
CA ALA A 26 8.38 -3.49 -11.51
C ALA A 26 9.27 -4.23 -10.49
N ASP A 27 10.51 -4.55 -10.86
CA ASP A 27 11.46 -5.24 -9.96
C ASP A 27 11.94 -4.30 -8.83
N GLU A 28 12.09 -3.01 -9.13
CA GLU A 28 12.43 -1.99 -8.14
C GLU A 28 11.28 -1.79 -7.15
N ALA A 29 10.04 -1.70 -7.64
CA ALA A 29 8.86 -1.57 -6.80
C ALA A 29 8.66 -2.77 -5.86
N GLU A 30 8.92 -4.00 -6.31
CA GLU A 30 8.93 -5.18 -5.43
C GLU A 30 10.04 -5.09 -4.37
N SER A 31 11.24 -4.63 -4.75
CA SER A 31 12.37 -4.48 -3.83
C SER A 31 12.10 -3.43 -2.73
N LEU A 32 11.51 -2.29 -3.12
CA LEU A 32 11.09 -1.24 -2.18
C LEU A 32 9.96 -1.73 -1.28
N LEU A 33 9.02 -2.53 -1.82
CA LEU A 33 7.93 -3.11 -1.03
C LEU A 33 8.43 -4.14 -0.01
N ASP A 34 9.49 -4.89 -0.34
CA ASP A 34 10.18 -5.78 0.59
C ASP A 34 10.89 -4.98 1.71
N GLU A 35 11.57 -3.88 1.39
CA GLU A 35 12.14 -2.98 2.41
C GLU A 35 11.05 -2.41 3.33
N LEU A 36 9.93 -1.95 2.75
CA LEU A 36 8.79 -1.46 3.52
C LEU A 36 8.23 -2.54 4.46
N ALA A 37 8.18 -3.79 4.01
CA ALA A 37 7.74 -4.91 4.83
C ALA A 37 8.64 -5.11 6.07
N GLU A 38 9.96 -4.96 5.93
CA GLU A 38 10.88 -5.02 7.06
C GLU A 38 10.65 -3.88 8.07
N LEU A 39 10.42 -2.66 7.57
CA LEU A 39 10.14 -1.49 8.41
C LEU A 39 8.82 -1.65 9.18
N VAL A 40 7.75 -2.05 8.49
CA VAL A 40 6.44 -2.27 9.11
C VAL A 40 6.50 -3.42 10.12
N GLY A 41 7.21 -4.50 9.80
CA GLY A 41 7.43 -5.61 10.72
C GLY A 41 8.18 -5.22 11.98
N THR A 42 9.15 -4.31 11.88
CA THR A 42 9.89 -3.77 13.04
C THR A 42 9.00 -3.00 14.01
N LEU A 43 7.91 -2.40 13.51
CA LEU A 43 6.91 -1.72 14.34
C LEU A 43 5.93 -2.69 15.03
N GLY A 44 6.08 -4.00 14.82
CA GLY A 44 5.20 -5.03 15.39
C GLY A 44 3.84 -5.13 14.69
N ILE A 45 3.70 -4.56 13.50
CA ILE A 45 2.47 -4.59 12.71
C ILE A 45 2.50 -5.85 11.83
N GLY A 46 1.43 -6.65 11.89
CA GLY A 46 1.30 -7.84 11.06
C GLY A 46 1.03 -7.48 9.60
N ILE A 47 1.79 -8.05 8.67
CA ILE A 47 1.56 -7.84 7.24
C ILE A 47 0.63 -8.93 6.73
N VAL A 48 -0.57 -8.55 6.30
CA VAL A 48 -1.62 -9.49 5.85
C VAL A 48 -1.66 -9.64 4.33
N GLY A 49 -0.96 -8.79 3.59
CA GLY A 49 -0.79 -8.91 2.16
C GLY A 49 0.15 -7.86 1.57
N ARG A 50 0.51 -8.07 0.32
CA ARG A 50 1.32 -7.15 -0.49
C ARG A 50 0.85 -7.13 -1.94
N ALA A 51 0.97 -6.00 -2.62
CA ALA A 51 0.69 -5.87 -4.04
C ALA A 51 1.48 -4.74 -4.70
N CYS A 52 2.18 -5.03 -5.80
CA CYS A 52 2.72 -4.01 -6.70
C CYS A 52 1.71 -3.71 -7.82
N VAL A 53 1.43 -2.43 -8.05
CA VAL A 53 0.38 -1.96 -8.95
C VAL A 53 0.96 -1.01 -10.00
N PHE A 54 0.91 -1.45 -11.25
CA PHE A 54 1.22 -0.59 -12.40
C PHE A 54 0.08 0.41 -12.64
N VAL A 55 0.42 1.69 -12.75
CA VAL A 55 -0.52 2.76 -13.10
C VAL A 55 -0.07 3.44 -14.39
N ARG A 56 -0.89 3.35 -15.44
CA ARG A 56 -0.59 3.95 -16.75
C ARG A 56 -0.62 5.48 -16.74
N ASP A 57 -1.64 6.06 -16.13
CA ASP A 57 -1.84 7.50 -16.09
C ASP A 57 -2.02 7.92 -14.62
N ARG A 58 -1.15 8.81 -14.14
CA ARG A 58 -1.27 9.40 -12.80
C ARG A 58 -2.61 10.11 -12.68
N ASN A 59 -3.60 9.44 -12.08
CA ASN A 59 -4.84 10.09 -11.70
C ASN A 59 -4.56 10.93 -10.45
N THR A 60 -4.56 12.25 -10.60
CA THR A 60 -4.31 13.22 -9.53
C THR A 60 -5.24 13.05 -8.32
N ARG A 61 -6.37 12.36 -8.48
CA ARG A 61 -7.36 12.15 -7.41
C ARG A 61 -7.14 10.86 -6.61
N TYR A 62 -6.59 9.81 -7.21
CA TYR A 62 -6.60 8.46 -6.61
C TYR A 62 -5.26 7.71 -6.62
N LEU A 63 -4.18 8.31 -7.15
CA LEU A 63 -2.87 7.68 -7.42
C LEU A 63 -2.93 6.51 -8.43
N THR A 64 -4.03 5.75 -8.46
CA THR A 64 -4.41 4.70 -9.40
C THR A 64 -5.75 5.06 -10.11
N GLY A 65 -6.27 4.19 -10.99
CA GLY A 65 -7.62 4.33 -11.56
C GLY A 65 -8.72 3.86 -10.59
N THR A 66 -9.96 4.35 -10.73
CA THR A 66 -11.07 4.05 -9.80
C THR A 66 -11.35 2.54 -9.66
N GLY A 67 -11.38 1.80 -10.76
CA GLY A 67 -11.57 0.34 -10.70
C GLY A 67 -10.43 -0.37 -9.95
N LYS A 68 -9.20 0.12 -10.07
CA LYS A 68 -8.06 -0.45 -9.34
C LYS A 68 -8.12 -0.12 -7.85
N CYS A 69 -8.53 1.10 -7.50
CA CYS A 69 -8.82 1.44 -6.11
C CYS A 69 -9.87 0.51 -5.50
N ASP A 70 -10.98 0.27 -6.20
CA ASP A 70 -12.06 -0.61 -5.70
C ASP A 70 -11.55 -2.04 -5.48
N GLU A 71 -10.78 -2.60 -6.42
CA GLU A 71 -10.11 -3.90 -6.25
C GLU A 71 -9.21 -3.95 -5.01
N LEU A 72 -8.39 -2.92 -4.79
CA LEU A 72 -7.45 -2.87 -3.66
C LEU A 72 -8.19 -2.71 -2.32
N ILE A 73 -9.28 -1.94 -2.30
CA ILE A 73 -10.13 -1.78 -1.12
C ILE A 73 -10.82 -3.10 -0.76
N ASP A 74 -11.37 -3.79 -1.75
CA ASP A 74 -12.03 -5.08 -1.51
C ASP A 74 -11.03 -6.13 -1.07
N ARG A 75 -9.82 -6.13 -1.65
CA ARG A 75 -8.74 -6.98 -1.19
C ARG A 75 -8.31 -6.69 0.26
N ALA A 76 -8.23 -5.42 0.64
CA ALA A 76 -7.92 -5.04 2.02
C ALA A 76 -8.98 -5.56 3.00
N LYS A 77 -10.26 -5.47 2.64
CA LYS A 77 -11.37 -6.01 3.45
C LYS A 77 -11.32 -7.52 3.56
N GLU A 78 -11.06 -8.24 2.46
CA GLU A 78 -10.93 -9.71 2.45
C GLU A 78 -9.78 -10.19 3.36
N LEU A 79 -8.69 -9.42 3.41
CA LEU A 79 -7.53 -9.70 4.25
C LEU A 79 -7.71 -9.24 5.70
N ASP A 80 -8.83 -8.59 6.02
CA ASP A 80 -9.09 -7.97 7.33
C ASP A 80 -7.95 -7.00 7.72
N ALA A 81 -7.49 -6.20 6.76
CA ALA A 81 -6.48 -5.18 7.01
C ALA A 81 -7.13 -3.97 7.71
N ASP A 82 -6.49 -3.47 8.76
CA ASP A 82 -6.92 -2.25 9.47
C ASP A 82 -6.16 -1.00 9.00
N CYS A 83 -5.13 -1.20 8.18
CA CYS A 83 -4.32 -0.16 7.55
C CYS A 83 -3.89 -0.57 6.14
N ILE A 84 -3.79 0.41 5.25
CA ILE A 84 -3.13 0.27 3.94
C ILE A 84 -1.95 1.23 3.91
N VAL A 85 -0.76 0.72 3.61
CA VAL A 85 0.45 1.52 3.45
C VAL A 85 0.81 1.57 1.97
N PHE A 86 0.92 2.78 1.43
CA PHE A 86 1.30 3.00 0.04
C PHE A 86 2.75 3.46 -0.05
N ASP A 87 3.48 2.88 -1.00
CA ASP A 87 4.79 3.33 -1.45
C ASP A 87 4.73 3.69 -2.94
N ASN A 88 5.39 4.79 -3.33
CA ASN A 88 5.41 5.32 -4.70
C ASN A 88 6.72 6.02 -5.02
#